data_AF-A0AAD6JDB3-F1
#
_entry.id   AF-A0AAD6JDB3-F1
#
_cell.length_a   1.000
_cell.length_b   1.000
_cell.length_c   1.000
_cell.angle_alpha   90.00
_cell.angle_beta   90.00
_cell.angle_gamma   90.00
#
_symmetry.space_group_name_H-M   'P 1'
#
loop_
_entity.id
_entity.type
_entity.pdbx_description
1 polymer ?
#
loop_
_entity_poly.entity_id
_entity_poly.type
_entity_poly.pdbx_seq_one_letter_code
_entity_poly.pdbx_strand_id
1 'polypeptide(L)'
;MHLMEGAECENEDDQDTKECKRLFKNMKFFLSREVPRESLLFVIPAFGGVVSWDGEAAPYKEADQSISHQIVDRPTQGHRYLSREYVQPQWIYDCINARIILPTEAYMVGRIPPPHLSPFVDNDAEGYIPDYAETIKRLQAAARNEVLPMPGVGKEDLDDPQNLLVEGYISRTEANEAAQTKKKMVTLEKQYHEELQSELQGAVMKKSKKGSAEHAKTSEESVPDPKQIAEDIDTMSKLGMSRKKRGLLEAIEKGKERNTARISKLKERKKKLKSSEN
;
A
#
# COMPACT_ATOMS: atom_id res chain seq x y z
N MET A 1 -12.19 -53.58 -11.47
CA MET A 1 -12.96 -52.32 -11.43
C MET A 1 -13.46 -52.07 -10.00
N HIS A 2 -12.60 -51.56 -9.13
CA HIS A 2 -12.97 -50.57 -8.10
C HIS A 2 -11.67 -49.96 -7.58
N LEU A 3 -11.40 -48.76 -8.09
CA LEU A 3 -10.28 -47.91 -7.71
C LEU A 3 -10.64 -47.16 -6.42
N MET A 4 -9.64 -47.01 -5.56
CA MET A 4 -9.46 -45.89 -4.62
C MET A 4 -10.56 -45.70 -3.54
N GLU A 5 -10.44 -46.46 -2.45
CA GLU A 5 -10.91 -45.98 -1.14
C GLU A 5 -9.98 -44.86 -0.66
N GLY A 6 -10.58 -43.70 -0.38
CA GLY A 6 -10.19 -42.80 0.71
C GLY A 6 -8.74 -42.35 0.77
N ALA A 7 -8.33 -41.45 -0.13
CA ALA A 7 -7.36 -40.45 0.26
C ALA A 7 -8.05 -39.47 1.23
N GLU A 8 -8.07 -39.81 2.52
CA GLU A 8 -8.19 -38.80 3.57
C GLU A 8 -6.94 -37.94 3.48
N CYS A 9 -7.02 -36.96 2.59
CA CYS A 9 -6.04 -35.91 2.49
C CYS A 9 -6.26 -35.07 3.75
N GLU A 10 -5.50 -35.38 4.81
CA GLU A 10 -5.19 -34.45 5.89
C GLU A 10 -4.50 -33.24 5.26
N ASN A 11 -5.28 -32.42 4.55
CA ASN A 11 -4.85 -31.11 4.15
C ASN A 11 -4.77 -30.34 5.45
N GLU A 12 -3.56 -30.15 5.93
CA GLU A 12 -3.25 -29.19 6.96
C GLU A 12 -3.60 -27.81 6.38
N ASP A 13 -4.90 -27.47 6.39
CA ASP A 13 -5.41 -26.26 5.77
C ASP A 13 -4.66 -25.08 6.39
N ASP A 14 -4.13 -24.22 5.54
CA ASP A 14 -3.51 -22.97 5.97
C ASP A 14 -4.43 -22.22 6.93
N GLN A 15 -3.85 -21.51 7.90
CA GLN A 15 -4.61 -20.75 8.89
C GLN A 15 -5.62 -19.80 8.22
N ASP A 16 -5.20 -19.15 7.13
CA ASP A 16 -6.04 -18.29 6.29
C ASP A 16 -7.26 -19.03 5.73
N THR A 17 -7.09 -20.28 5.30
CA THR A 17 -8.16 -21.12 4.74
C THR A 17 -9.18 -21.47 5.83
N LYS A 18 -8.73 -21.75 7.05
CA LYS A 18 -9.60 -22.01 8.21
C LYS A 18 -10.41 -20.77 8.58
N GLU A 19 -9.80 -19.59 8.53
CA GLU A 19 -10.48 -18.32 8.79
C GLU A 19 -11.54 -18.02 7.72
N CYS A 20 -11.21 -18.21 6.45
CA CYS A 20 -12.16 -18.07 5.33
C CYS A 20 -13.35 -19.02 5.45
N LYS A 21 -13.11 -20.30 5.78
CA LYS A 21 -14.17 -21.30 6.00
C LYS A 21 -15.12 -20.95 7.15
N ARG A 22 -14.71 -20.06 8.06
CA ARG A 22 -15.52 -19.62 9.21
C ARG A 22 -16.19 -18.26 9.00
N LEU A 23 -15.90 -17.56 7.90
CA LEU A 23 -16.32 -16.17 7.69
C LEU A 23 -17.83 -15.98 7.83
N PHE A 24 -18.63 -16.83 7.17
CA PHE A 24 -20.10 -16.76 7.20
C PHE A 24 -20.74 -17.77 8.16
N LYS A 25 -20.00 -18.20 9.20
CA LYS A 25 -20.51 -19.20 10.15
C LYS A 25 -21.80 -18.71 10.82
N ASN A 26 -22.81 -19.59 10.85
CA ASN A 26 -24.15 -19.32 11.39
C ASN A 26 -24.97 -18.27 10.64
N MET A 27 -24.53 -17.84 9.45
CA MET A 27 -25.31 -16.93 8.61
C MET A 27 -26.17 -17.73 7.62
N LYS A 28 -27.42 -17.31 7.47
CA LYS A 28 -28.38 -17.91 6.53
C LYS A 28 -28.74 -16.87 5.46
N PHE A 29 -28.43 -17.21 4.22
CA PHE A 29 -28.61 -16.35 3.05
C PHE A 29 -29.74 -16.85 2.16
N PHE A 30 -30.63 -15.95 1.77
CA PHE A 30 -31.63 -16.23 0.75
C PHE A 30 -31.32 -15.44 -0.53
N LEU A 31 -31.20 -16.14 -1.66
CA LEU A 31 -30.94 -15.54 -2.97
C LEU A 31 -32.24 -15.30 -3.73
N SER A 32 -32.44 -14.06 -4.17
CA SER A 32 -33.54 -13.70 -5.06
C SER A 32 -33.27 -14.14 -6.51
N ARG A 33 -34.32 -14.30 -7.31
CA ARG A 33 -34.24 -14.80 -8.70
C ARG A 33 -33.37 -13.96 -9.65
N GLU A 34 -33.15 -12.69 -9.34
CA GLU A 34 -32.38 -11.74 -10.17
C GLU A 34 -30.86 -11.88 -10.01
N VAL A 35 -30.43 -12.52 -8.92
CA VAL A 35 -29.03 -12.54 -8.50
C VAL A 35 -28.32 -13.72 -9.18
N PRO A 36 -27.04 -13.59 -9.60
CA PRO A 36 -26.28 -14.71 -10.19
C PRO A 36 -26.16 -15.87 -9.20
N ARG A 37 -27.04 -16.86 -9.35
CA ARG A 37 -27.22 -17.96 -8.41
C ARG A 37 -25.98 -18.84 -8.36
N GLU A 38 -25.43 -19.22 -9.52
CA GLU A 38 -24.36 -20.21 -9.64
C GLU A 38 -23.10 -19.78 -8.87
N SER A 39 -22.72 -18.51 -8.99
CA SER A 39 -21.54 -17.98 -8.29
C SER A 39 -21.75 -17.94 -6.78
N LEU A 40 -22.89 -17.43 -6.31
CA LEU A 40 -23.16 -17.31 -4.88
C LEU A 40 -23.43 -18.66 -4.20
N LEU A 41 -24.00 -19.63 -4.92
CA LEU A 41 -24.17 -21.00 -4.42
C LEU A 41 -22.83 -21.70 -4.20
N PHE A 42 -21.81 -21.36 -4.97
CA PHE A 42 -20.46 -21.89 -4.75
C PHE A 42 -19.77 -21.15 -3.60
N VAL A 43 -19.83 -19.82 -3.65
CA VAL A 43 -19.08 -18.95 -2.75
C VAL A 43 -19.59 -19.03 -1.31
N ILE A 44 -20.89 -18.89 -1.06
CA ILE A 44 -21.40 -18.81 0.33
C ILE A 44 -21.09 -20.09 1.13
N PRO A 45 -21.34 -21.30 0.62
CA PRO A 45 -21.00 -22.54 1.32
C PRO A 45 -19.50 -22.75 1.51
N ALA A 46 -18.66 -22.33 0.56
CA ALA A 46 -17.21 -22.44 0.69
C ALA A 46 -16.67 -21.66 1.91
N PHE A 47 -17.33 -20.56 2.27
CA PHE A 47 -17.01 -19.71 3.42
C PHE A 47 -17.85 -20.02 4.67
N GLY A 48 -18.55 -21.17 4.69
CA GLY A 48 -19.26 -21.70 5.87
C GLY A 48 -20.67 -21.14 6.11
N GLY A 49 -21.23 -20.42 5.14
CA GLY A 49 -22.60 -19.92 5.19
C GLY A 49 -23.61 -20.93 4.63
N VAL A 50 -24.87 -20.82 5.07
CA VAL A 50 -25.97 -21.62 4.51
C VAL A 50 -26.73 -20.79 3.50
N VAL A 51 -26.87 -21.27 2.27
CA VAL A 51 -27.57 -20.57 1.19
C VAL A 51 -28.83 -21.32 0.76
N SER A 52 -29.89 -20.57 0.47
CA SER A 52 -31.09 -21.08 -0.21
C SER A 52 -31.52 -20.11 -1.30
N TRP A 53 -32.37 -20.60 -2.21
CA TRP A 53 -32.90 -19.87 -3.35
C TRP A 53 -34.36 -20.22 -3.53
N ASP A 54 -35.04 -19.53 -4.45
CA ASP A 54 -36.40 -19.90 -4.81
C ASP A 54 -36.41 -21.07 -5.82
N GLY A 55 -36.83 -22.26 -5.38
CA GLY A 55 -36.90 -23.46 -6.22
C GLY A 55 -37.21 -24.74 -5.45
N GLU A 56 -37.56 -25.81 -6.17
CA GLU A 56 -38.01 -27.08 -5.58
C GLU A 56 -36.89 -27.85 -4.84
N ALA A 57 -35.64 -27.65 -5.24
CA ALA A 57 -34.44 -28.23 -4.60
C ALA A 57 -33.82 -27.32 -3.52
N ALA A 58 -34.53 -26.28 -3.08
CA ALA A 58 -34.00 -25.31 -2.13
C ALA A 58 -34.03 -25.84 -0.67
N PRO A 59 -32.96 -25.66 0.13
CA PRO A 59 -32.92 -26.13 1.52
C PRO A 59 -34.01 -25.55 2.44
N TYR A 60 -34.40 -24.29 2.23
CA TYR A 60 -35.44 -23.61 3.00
C TYR A 60 -36.15 -22.53 2.18
N LYS A 61 -37.40 -22.24 2.54
CA LYS A 61 -38.26 -21.28 1.81
C LYS A 61 -38.03 -19.84 2.25
N GLU A 62 -38.43 -18.89 1.41
CA GLU A 62 -38.37 -17.45 1.72
C GLU A 62 -39.13 -17.08 3.01
N ALA A 63 -40.13 -17.85 3.42
CA ALA A 63 -40.92 -17.56 4.63
C ALA A 63 -40.19 -17.88 5.96
N ASP A 64 -39.01 -18.52 5.93
CA ASP A 64 -38.29 -18.94 7.14
C ASP A 64 -37.71 -17.74 7.92
N GLN A 65 -38.17 -17.52 9.15
CA GLN A 65 -37.71 -16.41 9.98
C GLN A 65 -36.23 -16.50 10.40
N SER A 66 -35.60 -17.68 10.28
CA SER A 66 -34.20 -17.88 10.64
C SER A 66 -33.21 -17.32 9.61
N ILE A 67 -33.68 -16.85 8.44
CA ILE A 67 -32.87 -16.18 7.43
C ILE A 67 -32.35 -14.86 8.01
N SER A 68 -31.04 -14.64 7.99
CA SER A 68 -30.44 -13.39 8.47
C SER A 68 -30.30 -12.35 7.36
N HIS A 69 -29.87 -12.78 6.16
CA HIS A 69 -29.59 -11.89 5.04
C HIS A 69 -30.33 -12.34 3.79
N GLN A 70 -30.98 -11.40 3.11
CA GLN A 70 -31.64 -11.63 1.83
C GLN A 70 -30.94 -10.80 0.76
N ILE A 71 -30.42 -11.49 -0.27
CA ILE A 71 -29.66 -10.89 -1.35
C ILE A 71 -30.61 -10.48 -2.47
N VAL A 72 -30.60 -9.20 -2.81
CA VAL A 72 -31.52 -8.56 -3.78
C VAL A 72 -30.75 -7.56 -4.63
N ASP A 73 -30.95 -7.59 -5.95
CA ASP A 73 -30.33 -6.65 -6.91
C ASP A 73 -31.32 -5.59 -7.45
N ARG A 74 -32.57 -5.61 -7.01
CA ARG A 74 -33.59 -4.63 -7.42
C ARG A 74 -33.45 -3.33 -6.61
N PRO A 75 -33.80 -2.16 -7.16
CA PRO A 75 -33.76 -0.89 -6.43
C PRO A 75 -34.81 -0.78 -5.32
N THR A 76 -35.90 -1.54 -5.43
CA THR A 76 -37.01 -1.55 -4.46
C THR A 76 -37.45 -2.97 -4.18
N GLN A 77 -37.70 -3.27 -2.90
CA GLN A 77 -38.28 -4.53 -2.45
C GLN A 77 -39.66 -4.26 -1.85
N GLY A 78 -40.70 -4.92 -2.38
CA GLY A 78 -42.08 -4.70 -1.94
C GLY A 78 -42.36 -5.23 -0.54
N HIS A 79 -42.15 -6.53 -0.33
CA HIS A 79 -42.30 -7.15 0.99
C HIS A 79 -40.95 -7.25 1.69
N ARG A 80 -40.86 -6.60 2.86
CA ARG A 80 -39.66 -6.63 3.71
C ARG A 80 -40.00 -7.24 5.07
N TYR A 81 -39.19 -8.19 5.49
CA TYR A 81 -39.18 -8.70 6.86
C TYR A 81 -38.24 -7.84 7.71
N LEU A 82 -38.72 -7.30 8.83
CA LEU A 82 -37.90 -6.47 9.72
C LEU A 82 -36.78 -7.27 10.40
N SER A 83 -36.94 -8.59 10.52
CA SER A 83 -35.95 -9.49 11.11
C SER A 83 -34.77 -9.80 10.17
N ARG A 84 -34.76 -9.25 8.96
CA ARG A 84 -33.79 -9.59 7.91
C ARG A 84 -33.13 -8.35 7.33
N GLU A 85 -31.85 -8.49 7.00
CA GLU A 85 -31.11 -7.47 6.28
C GLU A 85 -31.19 -7.72 4.79
N TYR A 86 -31.58 -6.68 4.05
CA TYR A 86 -31.70 -6.72 2.59
C TYR A 86 -30.49 -6.04 1.98
N VAL A 87 -29.61 -6.83 1.36
CA VAL A 87 -28.32 -6.35 0.86
C VAL A 87 -28.10 -6.75 -0.59
N GLN A 88 -27.26 -5.97 -1.27
CA GLN A 88 -26.86 -6.22 -2.65
C GLN A 88 -25.83 -7.36 -2.74
N PRO A 89 -25.78 -8.11 -3.86
CA PRO A 89 -24.82 -9.20 -4.03
C PRO A 89 -23.36 -8.77 -3.92
N GLN A 90 -23.06 -7.50 -4.22
CA GLN A 90 -21.72 -6.95 -4.08
C GLN A 90 -21.18 -7.08 -2.64
N TRP A 91 -22.04 -6.97 -1.63
CA TRP A 91 -21.63 -7.08 -0.22
C TRP A 91 -20.94 -8.42 0.08
N ILE A 92 -21.39 -9.52 -0.53
CA ILE A 92 -20.78 -10.84 -0.31
C ILE A 92 -19.34 -10.87 -0.84
N TYR A 93 -19.13 -10.38 -2.06
CA TYR A 93 -17.80 -10.36 -2.66
C TYR A 93 -16.85 -9.41 -1.93
N ASP A 94 -17.34 -8.24 -1.54
CA ASP A 94 -16.53 -7.28 -0.78
C ASP A 94 -16.16 -7.83 0.61
N CYS A 95 -17.07 -8.55 1.29
CA CYS A 95 -16.77 -9.25 2.55
C CYS A 95 -15.68 -10.31 2.38
N ILE A 96 -15.71 -11.05 1.26
CA ILE A 96 -14.71 -12.09 0.97
C ILE A 96 -13.36 -11.46 0.64
N ASN A 97 -13.35 -10.44 -0.20
CA ASN A 97 -12.13 -9.71 -0.56
C ASN A 97 -11.48 -9.07 0.68
N ALA A 98 -12.31 -8.53 1.59
CA ALA A 98 -11.85 -7.95 2.84
C ALA A 98 -11.56 -9.00 3.93
N ARG A 99 -11.99 -10.25 3.75
CA ARG A 99 -11.95 -11.34 4.74
C ARG A 99 -12.61 -10.99 6.09
N ILE A 100 -13.56 -10.06 6.08
CA ILE A 100 -14.31 -9.61 7.26
C ILE A 100 -15.77 -9.37 6.90
N ILE A 101 -16.65 -9.45 7.90
CA ILE A 101 -18.05 -9.08 7.70
C ILE A 101 -18.15 -7.54 7.70
N LEU A 102 -18.45 -6.98 6.53
CA LEU A 102 -18.61 -5.55 6.34
C LEU A 102 -19.98 -5.06 6.85
N PRO A 103 -20.09 -3.79 7.28
CA PRO A 103 -21.38 -3.19 7.60
C PRO A 103 -22.34 -3.21 6.40
N THR A 104 -23.60 -3.58 6.66
CA THR A 104 -24.62 -3.77 5.61
C THR A 104 -25.28 -2.46 5.18
N GLU A 105 -25.15 -1.38 5.95
CA GLU A 105 -25.81 -0.08 5.72
C GLU A 105 -25.49 0.52 4.35
N ALA A 106 -24.21 0.47 3.93
CA ALA A 106 -23.77 0.99 2.64
C ALA A 106 -24.25 0.14 1.44
N TYR A 107 -24.67 -1.09 1.68
CA TYR A 107 -25.05 -2.07 0.65
C TYR A 107 -26.55 -2.37 0.64
N MET A 108 -27.34 -1.60 1.40
CA MET A 108 -28.78 -1.78 1.43
C MET A 108 -29.39 -1.58 0.04
N VAL A 109 -30.49 -2.28 -0.20
CA VAL A 109 -31.33 -2.13 -1.39
C VAL A 109 -31.72 -0.66 -1.59
N GLY A 110 -31.46 -0.14 -2.79
CA GLY A 110 -31.78 1.25 -3.16
C GLY A 110 -30.70 2.29 -2.83
N ARG A 111 -29.59 1.90 -2.17
CA ARG A 111 -28.38 2.72 -2.06
C ARG A 111 -27.40 2.41 -3.19
N ILE A 112 -26.56 3.39 -3.54
CA ILE A 112 -25.44 3.17 -4.45
C ILE A 112 -24.33 2.51 -3.63
N PRO A 113 -23.94 1.26 -3.93
CA PRO A 113 -22.90 0.57 -3.17
C PRO A 113 -21.55 1.27 -3.36
N PRO A 114 -20.61 1.10 -2.41
CA PRO A 114 -19.27 1.64 -2.56
C PRO A 114 -18.55 1.02 -3.78
N PRO A 115 -17.58 1.71 -4.39
CA PRO A 115 -16.79 1.14 -5.47
C PRO A 115 -16.04 -0.12 -5.01
N HIS A 116 -16.19 -1.24 -5.73
CA HIS A 116 -15.49 -2.47 -5.41
C HIS A 116 -13.97 -2.30 -5.57
N LEU A 117 -13.22 -2.93 -4.68
CA LEU A 117 -11.76 -2.91 -4.69
C LEU A 117 -11.26 -4.25 -5.19
N SER A 118 -10.35 -4.22 -6.16
CA SER A 118 -9.72 -5.45 -6.67
C SER A 118 -8.69 -5.95 -5.65
N PRO A 119 -8.70 -7.25 -5.29
CA PRO A 119 -7.73 -7.82 -4.37
C PRO A 119 -6.33 -7.96 -5.00
N PHE A 120 -6.22 -7.83 -6.33
CA PHE A 120 -4.95 -7.98 -7.05
C PHE A 120 -4.23 -6.65 -7.29
N VAL A 121 -4.83 -5.53 -6.86
CA VAL A 121 -4.27 -4.20 -7.06
C VAL A 121 -3.63 -3.70 -5.77
N ASP A 122 -2.30 -3.55 -5.82
CA ASP A 122 -1.53 -2.93 -4.75
C ASP A 122 -1.71 -1.41 -4.79
N ASN A 123 -2.75 -0.93 -4.11
CA ASN A 123 -3.05 0.50 -4.01
C ASN A 123 -1.86 1.33 -3.48
N ASP A 124 -0.99 0.72 -2.67
CA ASP A 124 0.22 1.36 -2.13
C ASP A 124 1.30 1.53 -3.23
N ALA A 125 1.40 0.58 -4.17
CA ALA A 125 2.31 0.67 -5.33
C ALA A 125 1.77 1.58 -6.44
N GLU A 126 0.44 1.68 -6.57
CA GLU A 126 -0.21 2.57 -7.54
C GLU A 126 -0.24 4.04 -7.09
N GLY A 127 0.13 4.37 -5.84
CA GLY A 127 0.28 5.77 -5.38
C GLY A 127 -1.03 6.57 -5.26
N TYR A 128 -2.17 5.91 -5.41
CA TYR A 128 -3.50 6.45 -5.12
C TYR A 128 -4.36 5.40 -4.42
N ILE A 129 -4.69 5.67 -3.16
CA ILE A 129 -5.56 4.81 -2.36
C ILE A 129 -6.96 5.44 -2.38
N PRO A 130 -7.99 4.73 -2.89
CA PRO A 130 -9.38 5.19 -2.78
C PRO A 130 -9.82 5.33 -1.32
N ASP A 131 -10.70 6.29 -1.00
CA ASP A 131 -11.18 6.53 0.38
C ASP A 131 -11.82 5.27 1.00
N TYR A 132 -12.48 4.47 0.16
CA TYR A 132 -13.09 3.22 0.58
C TYR A 132 -12.05 2.16 1.00
N ALA A 133 -10.89 2.11 0.34
CA ALA A 133 -9.82 1.19 0.68
C ALA A 133 -9.21 1.51 2.06
N GLU A 134 -9.08 2.79 2.41
CA GLU A 134 -8.71 3.20 3.77
C GLU A 134 -9.73 2.74 4.81
N THR A 135 -11.02 2.84 4.45
CA THR A 135 -12.12 2.44 5.34
C THR A 135 -12.09 0.92 5.58
N ILE A 136 -11.88 0.11 4.53
CA ILE A 136 -11.72 -1.35 4.70
C ILE A 136 -10.48 -1.67 5.54
N LYS A 137 -9.32 -1.05 5.27
CA LYS A 137 -8.10 -1.28 6.07
C LYS A 137 -8.35 -0.99 7.57
N ARG A 138 -9.13 0.05 7.88
CA ARG A 138 -9.54 0.36 9.27
C ARG A 138 -10.45 -0.70 9.86
N LEU A 139 -11.47 -1.13 9.11
CA LEU A 139 -12.39 -2.18 9.55
C LEU A 139 -11.68 -3.53 9.75
N GLN A 140 -10.73 -3.86 8.89
CA GLN A 140 -9.91 -5.08 9.01
C GLN A 140 -9.07 -5.05 10.28
N ALA A 141 -8.40 -3.93 10.55
CA ALA A 141 -7.63 -3.80 11.77
C ALA A 141 -8.50 -3.86 13.03
N ALA A 142 -9.67 -3.19 13.01
CA ALA A 142 -10.65 -3.28 14.09
C ALA A 142 -11.13 -4.73 14.31
N ALA A 143 -11.40 -5.47 13.23
CA ALA A 143 -11.82 -6.87 13.31
C ALA A 143 -10.71 -7.81 13.84
N ARG A 144 -9.45 -7.49 13.55
CA ARG A 144 -8.27 -8.21 14.08
C ARG A 144 -7.87 -7.75 15.49
N ASN A 145 -8.62 -6.80 16.09
CA ASN A 145 -8.24 -6.11 17.33
C ASN A 145 -6.83 -5.48 17.28
N GLU A 146 -6.39 -5.09 16.09
CA GLU A 146 -5.16 -4.31 15.88
C GLU A 146 -5.55 -2.83 15.88
N VAL A 147 -5.06 -2.07 16.86
CA VAL A 147 -5.36 -0.64 16.99
C VAL A 147 -4.61 0.11 15.89
N LEU A 148 -5.31 0.60 14.88
CA LEU A 148 -4.75 1.57 13.93
C LEU A 148 -4.86 3.00 14.49
N PRO A 149 -3.84 3.85 14.25
CA PRO A 149 -3.90 5.26 14.61
C PRO A 149 -5.01 5.99 13.85
N MET A 150 -5.64 6.97 14.53
CA MET A 150 -6.75 7.76 13.99
C MET A 150 -6.38 8.53 12.70
N PRO A 151 -7.38 8.88 11.85
CA PRO A 151 -7.15 9.63 10.62
C PRO A 151 -6.58 11.01 10.93
N GLY A 152 -5.38 11.32 10.42
CA GLY A 152 -4.75 12.65 10.55
C GLY A 152 -3.60 12.75 11.55
N VAL A 153 -3.24 11.66 12.23
CA VAL A 153 -1.99 11.58 12.99
C VAL A 153 -0.97 10.83 12.12
N GLY A 154 0.10 11.52 11.74
CA GLY A 154 1.19 10.95 10.95
C GLY A 154 1.73 9.67 11.60
N LYS A 155 2.10 8.70 10.77
CA LYS A 155 2.67 7.40 11.15
C LYS A 155 4.12 7.48 11.67
N GLU A 156 4.54 8.61 12.24
CA GLU A 156 5.96 8.81 12.57
C GLU A 156 6.29 8.73 14.07
N ASP A 157 5.30 8.79 14.99
CA ASP A 157 5.65 9.05 16.40
C ASP A 157 5.15 8.07 17.47
N LEU A 158 4.54 6.92 17.15
CA LEU A 158 3.85 6.13 18.19
C LEU A 158 3.96 4.59 18.07
N ASP A 159 5.17 4.07 17.85
CA ASP A 159 5.43 2.65 18.15
C ASP A 159 6.03 2.53 19.55
N ASP A 160 5.22 2.03 20.49
CA ASP A 160 5.59 1.45 21.80
C ASP A 160 6.14 2.41 22.90
N PRO A 161 5.53 2.51 24.11
CA PRO A 161 6.12 3.26 25.24
C PRO A 161 7.50 2.72 25.67
N GLN A 162 7.85 1.49 25.27
CA GLN A 162 9.18 0.92 25.45
C GLN A 162 10.20 1.44 24.41
N ASN A 163 9.76 1.79 23.19
CA ASN A 163 10.64 2.22 22.10
C ASN A 163 11.00 3.71 22.19
N LEU A 164 10.13 4.56 22.75
CA LEU A 164 10.45 5.98 23.02
C LEU A 164 11.68 6.16 23.93
N LEU A 165 11.89 5.24 24.88
CA LEU A 165 13.08 5.21 25.73
C LEU A 165 14.33 4.71 25.00
N VAL A 166 14.16 3.81 24.03
CA VAL A 166 15.23 3.25 23.19
C VAL A 166 15.67 4.27 22.14
N GLU A 167 14.73 4.96 21.50
CA GLU A 167 14.98 5.98 20.48
C GLU A 167 15.66 7.22 21.06
N GLY A 168 15.30 7.62 22.29
CA GLY A 168 16.03 8.65 23.03
C GLY A 168 17.46 8.24 23.40
N TYR A 169 17.73 6.94 23.58
CA TYR A 169 19.08 6.43 23.84
C TYR A 169 19.89 6.32 22.55
N ILE A 170 19.28 5.84 21.45
CA ILE A 170 19.89 5.72 20.12
C ILE A 170 20.24 7.11 19.56
N SER A 171 19.34 8.08 19.66
CA SER A 171 19.58 9.46 19.20
C SER A 171 20.75 10.12 19.94
N ARG A 172 20.92 9.82 21.24
CA ARG A 172 22.04 10.34 22.05
C ARG A 172 23.37 9.66 21.71
N THR A 173 23.37 8.36 21.39
CA THR A 173 24.57 7.65 20.94
C THR A 173 24.99 8.05 19.54
N GLU A 174 24.05 8.16 18.59
CA GLU A 174 24.33 8.62 17.23
C GLU A 174 24.81 10.07 17.20
N ALA A 175 24.21 10.97 18.00
CA ALA A 175 24.68 12.35 18.11
C ALA A 175 26.11 12.43 18.67
N ASN A 176 26.45 11.57 19.64
CA ASN A 176 27.80 11.49 20.20
C ASN A 176 28.81 10.88 19.22
N GLU A 177 28.43 9.84 18.47
CA GLU A 177 29.27 9.25 17.44
C GLU A 177 29.49 10.21 16.27
N ALA A 178 28.44 10.90 15.81
CA ALA A 178 28.52 11.95 14.79
C ALA A 178 29.38 13.15 15.25
N ALA A 179 29.32 13.52 16.53
CA ALA A 179 30.20 14.53 17.08
C ALA A 179 31.66 14.07 17.16
N GLN A 180 31.90 12.78 17.45
CA GLN A 180 33.25 12.20 17.45
C GLN A 180 33.83 12.07 16.03
N THR A 181 33.04 11.64 15.04
CA THR A 181 33.49 11.54 13.64
C THR A 181 33.77 12.92 13.05
N LYS A 182 32.93 13.93 13.32
CA LYS A 182 33.21 15.32 12.95
C LYS A 182 34.50 15.85 13.58
N LYS A 183 34.74 15.59 14.87
CA LYS A 183 36.00 15.96 15.52
C LYS A 183 37.21 15.27 14.89
N LYS A 184 37.10 13.98 14.55
CA LYS A 184 38.15 13.23 13.86
C LYS A 184 38.40 13.79 12.45
N MET A 185 37.36 14.09 11.67
CA MET A 185 37.51 14.70 10.34
C MET A 185 38.18 16.08 10.41
N VAL A 186 37.75 16.96 11.32
CA VAL A 186 38.36 18.29 11.48
C VAL A 186 39.84 18.18 11.89
N THR A 187 40.18 17.19 12.71
CA THR A 187 41.58 16.95 13.10
C THR A 187 42.41 16.47 11.90
N LEU A 188 41.84 15.58 11.08
CA LEU A 188 42.49 15.06 9.88
C LEU A 188 42.68 16.15 8.81
N GLU A 189 41.67 17.00 8.61
CA GLU A 189 41.76 18.16 7.72
C GLU A 189 42.84 19.15 8.16
N LYS A 190 42.94 19.39 9.49
CA LYS A 190 43.99 20.24 10.04
C LYS A 190 45.38 19.64 9.84
N GLN A 191 45.54 18.33 10.04
CA GLN A 191 46.80 17.62 9.78
C GLN A 191 47.19 17.72 8.30
N TYR A 192 46.24 17.49 7.40
CA TYR A 192 46.47 17.64 5.96
C TYR A 192 46.87 19.07 5.59
N HIS A 193 46.25 20.08 6.19
CA HIS A 193 46.59 21.47 5.96
C HIS A 193 47.98 21.86 6.50
N GLU A 194 48.36 21.32 7.66
CA GLU A 194 49.70 21.51 8.25
C GLU A 194 50.79 20.81 7.42
N GLU A 195 50.51 19.61 6.89
CA GLU A 195 51.41 18.88 5.99
C GLU A 195 51.60 19.63 4.67
N LEU A 196 50.51 20.11 4.05
CA LEU A 196 50.56 20.93 2.84
C LEU A 196 51.32 22.25 3.06
N GLN A 197 51.14 22.89 4.22
CA GLN A 197 51.91 24.09 4.59
C GLN A 197 53.40 23.77 4.79
N SER A 198 53.72 22.63 5.38
CA SER A 198 55.10 22.17 5.60
C SER A 198 55.78 21.75 4.28
N GLU A 199 55.04 21.20 3.31
CA GLU A 199 55.52 20.94 1.96
C GLU A 199 55.79 22.24 1.19
N LEU A 200 54.88 23.22 1.29
CA LEU A 200 55.06 24.54 0.69
C LEU A 200 56.25 25.29 1.28
N GLN A 201 56.48 25.21 2.60
CA GLN A 201 57.64 25.81 3.26
C GLN A 201 58.93 25.00 3.03
N GLY A 202 58.84 23.67 2.97
CA GLY A 202 59.95 22.76 2.62
C GLY A 202 60.42 22.92 1.18
N ALA A 203 59.53 23.34 0.28
CA ALA A 203 59.88 23.72 -1.10
C ALA A 203 60.66 25.04 -1.19
N VAL A 204 60.66 25.89 -0.14
CA VAL A 204 61.39 27.17 -0.13
C VAL A 204 62.89 27.01 0.19
N MET A 205 63.34 25.86 0.69
CA MET A 205 64.78 25.58 0.90
C MET A 205 65.50 24.86 -0.26
N LYS A 206 64.83 24.65 -1.40
CA LYS A 206 65.48 24.25 -2.66
C LYS A 206 64.92 25.01 -3.86
N LYS A 207 65.20 26.31 -3.94
CA LYS A 207 65.37 27.04 -5.21
C LYS A 207 65.96 28.42 -4.93
N SER A 208 67.29 28.49 -4.91
CA SER A 208 67.95 29.75 -5.23
C SER A 208 68.00 29.90 -6.76
N LYS A 209 67.71 31.13 -7.20
CA LYS A 209 67.96 31.77 -8.51
C LYS A 209 66.91 31.64 -9.64
N LYS A 210 66.34 32.84 -9.87
CA LYS A 210 66.01 33.53 -11.13
C LYS A 210 64.61 33.30 -11.73
N GLY A 211 63.80 34.36 -11.62
CA GLY A 211 63.56 35.23 -12.79
C GLY A 211 62.17 35.16 -13.43
N SER A 212 61.51 36.33 -13.40
CA SER A 212 60.42 36.85 -14.24
C SER A 212 59.03 36.20 -14.19
N ALA A 213 58.08 37.07 -13.84
CA ALA A 213 56.65 36.96 -14.01
C ALA A 213 56.24 36.90 -15.48
N GLU A 214 55.16 36.16 -15.80
CA GLU A 214 54.03 36.68 -16.58
C GLU A 214 52.79 35.75 -16.51
N HIS A 215 51.64 36.41 -16.50
CA HIS A 215 50.23 35.99 -16.47
C HIS A 215 49.82 34.53 -16.74
N ALA A 216 49.10 33.94 -15.77
CA ALA A 216 48.06 32.95 -16.03
C ALA A 216 46.76 33.40 -15.34
N LYS A 217 45.71 33.66 -16.15
CA LYS A 217 44.35 33.91 -15.68
C LYS A 217 43.82 32.66 -14.97
N THR A 218 43.60 32.75 -13.67
CA THR A 218 42.78 31.79 -12.92
C THR A 218 41.32 32.05 -13.25
N SER A 219 40.75 31.24 -14.15
CA SER A 219 39.31 31.09 -14.28
C SER A 219 38.78 30.50 -12.98
N GLU A 220 37.89 31.23 -12.30
CA GLU A 220 37.08 30.70 -11.21
C GLU A 220 36.22 29.55 -11.77
N GLU A 221 36.61 28.32 -11.47
CA GLU A 221 35.83 27.12 -11.80
C GLU A 221 34.69 27.05 -10.78
N SER A 222 33.50 27.48 -11.20
CA SER A 222 32.28 27.45 -10.41
C SER A 222 31.97 26.01 -9.98
N VAL A 223 31.84 25.78 -8.67
CA VAL A 223 31.41 24.51 -8.09
C VAL A 223 30.06 24.11 -8.73
N PRO A 224 29.96 22.95 -9.40
CA PRO A 224 28.73 22.55 -10.08
C PRO A 224 27.59 22.33 -9.08
N ASP A 225 26.37 22.76 -9.45
CA ASP A 225 25.17 22.56 -8.63
C ASP A 225 24.96 21.06 -8.38
N PRO A 226 24.76 20.59 -7.14
CA PRO A 226 24.55 19.17 -6.82
C PRO A 226 23.44 18.50 -7.65
N LYS A 227 22.47 19.27 -8.17
CA LYS A 227 21.45 18.76 -9.11
C LYS A 227 22.01 18.43 -10.49
N GLN A 228 22.89 19.27 -11.02
CA GLN A 228 23.54 19.03 -12.33
C GLN A 228 24.45 17.80 -12.24
N ILE A 229 25.17 17.64 -11.13
CA ILE A 229 26.01 16.46 -10.89
C ILE A 229 25.16 15.17 -10.88
N ALA A 230 23.99 15.20 -10.25
CA ALA A 230 23.09 14.03 -10.22
C ALA A 230 22.51 13.69 -11.60
N GLU A 231 22.10 14.69 -12.38
CA GLU A 231 21.61 14.53 -13.76
C GLU A 231 22.71 14.02 -14.69
N ASP A 232 23.93 14.52 -14.53
CA ASP A 232 25.12 14.10 -15.29
C ASP A 232 25.52 12.65 -14.95
N ILE A 233 25.38 12.22 -13.70
CA ILE A 233 25.62 10.83 -13.28
C ILE A 233 24.56 9.88 -13.86
N ASP A 234 23.27 10.26 -13.85
CA ASP A 234 22.21 9.44 -14.43
C ASP A 234 22.34 9.33 -15.95
N THR A 235 22.68 10.42 -16.63
CA THR A 235 22.93 10.42 -18.08
C THR A 235 24.18 9.61 -18.44
N MET A 236 25.28 9.73 -17.69
CA MET A 236 26.48 8.90 -17.84
C MET A 236 26.18 7.41 -17.63
N SER A 237 25.36 7.08 -16.63
CA SER A 237 24.88 5.71 -16.38
C SER A 237 24.01 5.18 -17.53
N LYS A 238 23.10 6.02 -18.08
CA LYS A 238 22.26 5.69 -19.24
C LYS A 238 23.05 5.52 -20.54
N LEU A 239 24.16 6.25 -20.70
CA LEU A 239 25.08 6.13 -21.84
C LEU A 239 25.96 4.87 -21.78
N GLY A 240 26.27 4.37 -20.57
CA GLY A 240 27.02 3.12 -20.37
C GLY A 240 26.21 1.84 -20.64
N MET A 241 24.89 1.93 -20.86
CA MET A 241 24.04 0.77 -21.09
C MET A 241 23.90 0.37 -22.57
N SER A 242 23.70 -0.93 -22.82
CA SER A 242 23.33 -1.44 -24.14
C SER A 242 22.04 -0.78 -24.65
N ARG A 243 21.97 -0.49 -25.96
CA ARG A 243 20.82 0.17 -26.61
C ARG A 243 19.48 -0.47 -26.27
N LYS A 244 19.43 -1.81 -26.17
CA LYS A 244 18.22 -2.56 -25.79
C LYS A 244 17.78 -2.27 -24.34
N LYS A 245 18.73 -2.21 -23.40
CA LYS A 245 18.47 -1.90 -21.98
C LYS A 245 18.05 -0.44 -21.79
N ARG A 246 18.69 0.49 -22.51
CA ARG A 246 18.32 1.90 -22.50
C ARG A 246 16.89 2.12 -23.00
N GLY A 247 16.52 1.49 -24.13
CA GLY A 247 15.15 1.58 -24.66
C GLY A 247 14.10 0.98 -23.73
N LEU A 248 14.42 -0.13 -23.06
CA LEU A 248 13.54 -0.73 -22.05
C LEU A 248 13.34 0.20 -20.84
N LEU A 249 14.41 0.80 -20.32
CA LEU A 249 14.32 1.72 -19.20
C LEU A 249 13.54 2.99 -19.55
N GLU A 250 13.77 3.56 -20.72
CA GLU A 250 13.00 4.72 -21.22
C GLU A 250 11.51 4.38 -21.38
N ALA A 251 11.19 3.16 -21.83
CA ALA A 251 9.80 2.69 -21.92
C ALA A 251 9.16 2.54 -20.52
N ILE A 252 9.90 2.02 -19.54
CA ILE A 252 9.44 1.90 -18.14
C ILE A 252 9.24 3.29 -17.53
N GLU A 253 10.17 4.22 -17.74
CA GLU A 253 10.12 5.60 -17.25
C GLU A 253 8.89 6.34 -17.81
N LYS A 254 8.66 6.26 -19.13
CA LYS A 254 7.43 6.79 -19.77
C LYS A 254 6.16 6.13 -19.24
N GLY A 255 6.21 4.84 -18.91
CA GLY A 255 5.10 4.12 -18.28
C GLY A 255 4.77 4.69 -16.89
N LYS A 256 5.80 4.91 -16.07
CA LYS A 256 5.69 5.53 -14.74
C LYS A 256 5.16 6.95 -14.82
N GLU A 257 5.70 7.79 -15.71
CA GLU A 257 5.23 9.17 -15.94
C GLU A 257 3.75 9.23 -16.35
N ARG A 258 3.31 8.33 -17.23
CA ARG A 258 1.90 8.25 -17.62
C ARG A 258 1.01 7.87 -16.44
N ASN A 259 1.46 6.97 -15.58
CA ASN A 259 0.73 6.57 -14.38
C ASN A 259 0.68 7.72 -13.37
N THR A 260 1.80 8.39 -13.07
CA THR A 260 1.82 9.55 -12.16
C THR A 260 0.93 10.69 -12.67
N ALA A 261 0.93 10.97 -13.97
CA ALA A 261 0.05 11.95 -14.59
C ALA A 261 -1.45 11.57 -14.54
N ARG A 262 -1.78 10.28 -14.55
CA ARG A 262 -3.16 9.81 -14.33
C ARG A 262 -3.57 9.99 -12.87
N ILE A 263 -2.68 9.64 -11.94
CA ILE A 263 -2.91 9.78 -10.50
C ILE A 263 -3.10 11.24 -10.11
N SER A 264 -2.28 12.16 -10.63
CA SER A 264 -2.43 13.59 -10.36
C SER A 264 -3.80 14.12 -10.80
N LYS A 265 -4.25 13.74 -12.01
CA LYS A 265 -5.60 14.07 -12.51
C LYS A 265 -6.71 13.51 -11.61
N LEU A 266 -6.56 12.29 -11.08
CA LEU A 266 -7.52 11.70 -10.14
C LEU A 266 -7.56 12.47 -8.82
N LYS A 267 -6.39 12.84 -8.27
CA LYS A 267 -6.29 13.67 -7.05
C LYS A 267 -6.94 15.05 -7.24
N GLU A 268 -6.74 15.68 -8.39
CA GLU A 268 -7.40 16.94 -8.74
C GLU A 268 -8.92 16.80 -8.83
N ARG A 269 -9.43 15.74 -9.48
CA ARG A 269 -10.87 15.45 -9.55
C ARG A 269 -11.48 15.23 -8.18
N LYS A 270 -10.79 14.46 -7.31
CA LYS A 270 -11.19 14.26 -5.91
C LYS A 270 -11.27 15.57 -5.14
N LYS A 271 -10.25 16.45 -5.29
CA LYS A 271 -10.26 17.77 -4.65
C LYS A 271 -11.44 18.62 -5.12
N LYS A 272 -11.76 18.60 -6.41
CA LYS A 272 -12.92 19.30 -6.97
C LYS A 272 -14.25 18.77 -6.42
N LEU A 273 -14.41 17.46 -6.33
CA LEU A 273 -15.61 16.82 -5.75
C LEU A 273 -15.79 17.20 -4.28
N LYS A 274 -14.72 17.11 -3.47
CA LYS A 274 -14.78 17.52 -2.06
C LYS A 274 -15.10 19.00 -1.89
N SER A 275 -14.61 19.87 -2.78
CA SER A 275 -14.95 21.30 -2.75
C SER A 275 -16.36 21.61 -3.21
N SER A 276 -17.02 20.71 -3.95
CA SER A 276 -18.42 20.88 -4.37
C SER A 276 -19.44 20.28 -3.40
N GLU A 277 -18.98 19.43 -2.46
CA GLU A 277 -19.82 18.84 -1.40
C GLU A 277 -19.90 19.73 -0.14
N ASN A 278 -19.02 20.73 -0.01
CA ASN A 278 -19.08 21.80 1.01
C ASN A 278 -19.80 23.04 0.46
#